data_AF-A0A964J587-F1
#
_entry.id   AF-A0A964J587-F1
#
_cell.length_a   1.000
_cell.length_b   1.000
_cell.length_c   1.000
_cell.angle_alpha   90.00
_cell.angle_beta   90.00
_cell.angle_gamma   90.00
#
_symmetry.space_group_name_H-M   'P 1'
#
loop_
_entity.id
_entity.type
_entity.pdbx_description
1 polymer ?
#
loop_
_entity_poly.entity_id
_entity_poly.type
_entity_poly.pdbx_seq_one_letter_code
_entity_poly.pdbx_strand_id
1 'polypeptide(L)' 'MPVEFLDAGDEVVVLGRYRGVAKETGKLLDVPFVHIWALRDGKAWRFRQFLDTAGWVEALSRDS' A
#
# COMPACT_ATOMS: atom_id res chain seq x y z
N MET A 1 1.28 -4.21 6.01
CA MET A 1 1.48 -3.67 7.37
C MET A 1 2.30 -2.39 7.30
N PRO A 2 1.85 -1.31 7.96
CA PRO A 2 2.65 -0.12 8.18
C PRO A 2 3.92 -0.47 8.97
N VAL A 3 5.02 0.19 8.64
CA VAL A 3 6.32 0.04 9.32
C VAL A 3 6.77 1.39 9.88
N GLU A 4 6.49 2.48 9.19
CA GLU A 4 6.93 3.82 9.58
C GLU A 4 5.86 4.86 9.21
N PHE A 5 5.74 5.89 10.05
CA PHE A 5 4.87 7.05 9.85
C PHE A 5 5.73 8.31 9.92
N LEU A 6 5.67 9.11 8.87
CA LEU A 6 6.38 10.38 8.76
C LEU A 6 5.36 11.51 8.79
N ASP A 7 5.58 12.47 9.68
CA ASP A 7 4.88 13.75 9.66
C ASP A 7 5.40 14.59 8.48
N ALA A 8 4.48 15.05 7.63
CA ALA A 8 4.74 15.91 6.48
C ALA A 8 3.83 17.16 6.48
N GLY A 9 3.49 17.68 7.66
CA GLY A 9 2.63 18.86 7.83
C GLY A 9 1.15 18.51 7.67
N ASP A 10 0.52 18.99 6.60
CA ASP A 10 -0.89 18.68 6.31
C ASP A 10 -1.10 17.23 5.82
N GLU A 11 -0.02 16.45 5.71
CA GLU A 11 -0.04 15.07 5.27
C GLU A 11 0.69 14.13 6.23
N VAL A 12 0.27 12.86 6.24
CA VAL A 12 0.99 11.75 6.88
C VAL A 12 1.44 10.79 5.78
N VAL A 13 2.73 10.52 5.72
CA VAL A 13 3.31 9.52 4.83
C VAL A 13 3.50 8.24 5.62
N VAL A 14 2.95 7.13 5.12
CA VAL A 14 3.04 5.81 5.74
C VAL A 14 3.80 4.89 4.82
N LEU A 15 4.92 4.36 5.30
CA LEU A 15 5.70 3.35 4.60
C LEU A 15 5.28 1.98 5.12
N GLY A 16 5.23 1.00 4.23
CA GLY A 16 4.96 -0.37 4.67
C GLY A 16 5.15 -1.41 3.58
N ARG A 17 4.69 -2.62 3.90
CA ARG A 17 4.78 -3.77 3.01
C ARG A 17 3.53 -4.61 3.08
N TYR A 18 2.95 -4.95 1.94
CA TYR A 18 1.88 -5.95 1.86
C TYR A 18 2.51 -7.33 1.89
N ARG A 19 2.02 -8.18 2.79
CA ARG A 19 2.41 -9.59 2.91
C ARG A 19 1.15 -10.43 3.00
N GLY A 20 1.05 -11.43 2.15
CA GLY A 20 -0.09 -12.34 2.16
C GLY A 20 -0.02 -13.39 1.07
N VAL A 21 -1.04 -14.25 1.06
CA VAL A 21 -1.26 -15.21 -0.01
C VAL A 21 -2.51 -14.77 -0.75
N ALA A 22 -2.40 -14.58 -2.07
CA ALA A 22 -3.54 -14.24 -2.92
C ALA A 22 -4.51 -15.42 -2.94
N LYS A 23 -5.76 -15.19 -2.49
CA LYS A 23 -6.74 -16.27 -2.27
C LYS A 23 -7.04 -17.10 -3.52
N GLU A 24 -7.12 -16.43 -4.67
CA GLU A 24 -7.50 -17.06 -5.94
C GLU A 24 -6.37 -17.81 -6.63
N THR A 25 -5.13 -17.36 -6.45
CA THR A 25 -3.96 -17.89 -7.18
C THR A 25 -3.04 -18.72 -6.29
N GLY A 26 -3.15 -18.60 -4.96
CA GLY A 26 -2.22 -19.19 -4.01
C GLY A 26 -0.83 -18.54 -4.00
N LYS A 27 -0.59 -17.51 -4.84
CA LYS A 27 0.72 -16.86 -4.97
C LYS A 27 1.01 -15.96 -3.77
N LEU A 28 2.30 -15.87 -3.41
CA LEU A 28 2.76 -14.94 -2.39
C LEU A 28 2.74 -13.50 -2.93
N LEU A 29 2.14 -12.61 -2.16
CA LEU A 29 2.25 -11.17 -2.32
C LEU A 29 3.21 -10.65 -1.26
N ASP A 30 4.34 -10.08 -1.70
CA ASP A 30 5.31 -9.42 -0.81
C ASP A 30 5.86 -8.16 -1.49
N VAL A 31 5.16 -7.03 -1.35
CA VAL A 31 5.45 -5.80 -2.09
C VAL A 31 5.45 -4.54 -1.20
N PRO A 32 6.36 -3.58 -1.42
CA PRO A 32 6.40 -2.35 -0.65
C PRO A 32 5.25 -1.40 -1.06
N PHE A 33 4.86 -0.52 -0.14
CA PHE A 33 3.94 0.58 -0.44
C PHE A 33 4.32 1.87 0.30
N VAL A 34 3.87 2.99 -0.26
CA VAL A 34 3.80 4.30 0.38
C VAL A 34 2.35 4.79 0.28
N HIS A 35 1.74 5.09 1.41
CA HIS A 35 0.45 5.76 1.49
C HIS A 35 0.66 7.21 1.90
N ILE A 36 -0.04 8.13 1.25
CA ILE A 36 -0.06 9.53 1.65
C ILE A 36 -1.50 9.91 1.95
N TRP A 37 -1.73 10.30 3.20
CA TRP A 37 -3.03 10.79 3.68
C TRP A 37 -2.93 12.29 3.91
N ALA A 38 -3.73 13.08 3.20
CA ALA A 38 -3.88 14.50 3.50
C ALA A 38 -4.99 14.70 4.54
N LEU A 39 -4.70 15.52 5.54
CA LEU A 39 -5.60 15.86 6.63
C LEU A 39 -6.09 17.30 6.49
N ARG A 40 -7.34 17.55 6.89
CA ARG A 40 -7.95 18.87 7.04
C ARG A 40 -8.88 18.80 8.24
N ASP A 41 -8.73 19.71 9.18
CA ASP A 41 -9.51 19.74 10.43
C ASP A 41 -9.48 18.39 11.18
N GLY A 42 -8.29 17.77 11.23
CA GLY A 42 -8.09 16.46 11.86
C GLY A 42 -8.70 15.27 11.12
N LYS A 43 -9.26 15.46 9.92
CA LYS A 43 -9.90 14.40 9.13
C LYS A 43 -9.16 14.15 7.82
N ALA A 44 -9.05 12.89 7.43
CA ALA A 44 -8.53 12.51 6.12
C ALA A 44 -9.47 12.97 5.01
N TRP A 45 -8.95 13.71 4.03
CA TRP A 45 -9.73 14.19 2.89
C TRP A 45 -9.16 13.76 1.54
N ARG A 46 -7.92 13.25 1.50
CA ARG A 46 -7.30 12.72 0.27
C ARG A 46 -6.37 11.57 0.57
N PHE A 47 -6.37 10.59 -0.32
CA PHE A 47 -5.50 9.41 -0.27
C PHE A 47 -4.75 9.25 -1.59
N ARG A 48 -3.46 8.97 -1.50
CA ARG A 48 -2.62 8.50 -2.62
C ARG A 48 -1.87 7.25 -2.20
N GLN A 49 -1.76 6.29 -3.11
CA GLN A 49 -0.98 5.08 -2.91
C GLN A 49 0.05 4.95 -4.02
N PHE A 50 1.27 4.63 -3.62
CA PHE A 50 2.34 4.16 -4.48
C PHE A 50 2.72 2.77 -4.02
N LEU A 51 2.80 1.83 -4.94
CA LEU A 51 3.16 0.45 -4.67
C LEU A 51 3.82 -0.17 -5.89
N ASP A 52 4.47 -1.32 -5.70
CA ASP A 52 4.91 -2.16 -6.82
C ASP A 52 3.69 -2.80 -7.50
N THR A 53 3.23 -2.17 -8.57
CA THR A 53 2.07 -2.64 -9.36
C THR A 53 2.39 -3.90 -10.15
N ALA A 54 3.65 -4.13 -10.54
CA ALA A 54 4.06 -5.32 -11.26
C ALA A 54 3.97 -6.55 -10.35
N GLY A 55 4.57 -6.49 -9.17
CA GLY A 55 4.46 -7.55 -8.17
C GLY A 55 3.02 -7.78 -7.69
N TRP A 56 2.21 -6.71 -7.65
CA TRP A 56 0.77 -6.83 -7.37
C TRP A 56 0.03 -7.63 -8.45
N VAL A 57 0.25 -7.31 -9.73
CA VAL A 57 -0.38 -7.99 -10.86
C VAL A 57 0.10 -9.43 -10.97
N GLU A 58 1.38 -9.70 -10.75
CA GLU A 58 1.96 -11.05 -10.79
C GLU A 58 1.29 -11.98 -9.77
N ALA A 59 1.12 -11.51 -8.53
CA ALA A 59 0.48 -12.29 -7.48
C ALA A 59 -0.99 -12.56 -7.76
N LEU A 60 -1.70 -11.65 -8.43
CA LEU A 60 -3.14 -11.76 -8.68
C LEU A 60 -3.50 -12.44 -10.01
N SER A 61 -2.58 -12.50 -10.96
CA SER A 61 -2.82 -13.12 -12.26
C SER A 61 -2.80 -14.65 -12.15
N ARG A 62 -3.82 -15.30 -12.73
CA ARG A 62 -3.85 -16.76 -12.90
C ARG A 62 -2.87 -17.15 -14.01
N ASP A 63 -2.25 -18.32 -13.86
CA ASP A 63 -1.43 -18.88 -14.93
C ASP A 63 -2.36 -19.34 -16.07
N SER A 64 -1.99 -18.95 -17.30
CA SER A 64 -2.72 -19.26 -18.53
C SER A 64 -2.50 -20.71 -18.97
#